data_AF-A0AA88YGW4-F1
#
_entry.id   AF-A0AA88YGW4-F1
#
_cell.length_a   1.000
_cell.length_b   1.000
_cell.length_c   1.000
_cell.angle_alpha   90.00
_cell.angle_beta   90.00
_cell.angle_gamma   90.00
#
_symmetry.space_group_name_H-M   'P 1'
#
loop_
_entity.id
_entity.type
_entity.pdbx_description
1 polymer ?
#
loop_
_entity_poly.entity_id
_entity_poly.type
_entity_poly.pdbx_seq_one_letter_code
_entity_poly.pdbx_strand_id
1 'polypeptide(L)'
;MDIKAFLPCKKPRRSNRLEVKEKHCAKTEEIKQGQLGYFSILPLELKFCILKYLRVEDLSILTITSKAMRNLIEGYRVLMPALQKDLVHRVHSQNKKQPLPLEKQSELIKRFHKLGLLMKRSTCLYSTKDRLRYVNDVLSKMMCSNASHCDNVAHCVSMTCFGRFLHTVIAGWDDCECQRTYESITSHICIMRNVKLVVNSKPGIHSKAESEIRTFFRRVFLDNCQSMQDKAFWLTQILKPWPMVQQARLIFLLYGPEVDEEVLWYELCENTPFNAEQSAKHFGDLANALQILNWYQQEWSSDDIVSILDELTSSPEEWLAENVAHLLILCGDTITTKMLASKAINGRIIELSGITTSFCVVCVKNSFSLSYVLVMIQHIVQAMDNSKDRLQFFNSVMDMFKELILDLHEFVDPEDGHENDMYYMVTALSEFTKKLIQMAFKATLSV
;
A
#
# COMPACT_ATOMS: atom_id res chain seq x y z
N MET A 1 -27.02 -80.39 1.04
CA MET A 1 -28.06 -79.34 0.98
C MET A 1 -29.15 -79.71 1.97
N ASP A 2 -29.20 -79.01 3.10
CA ASP A 2 -30.25 -79.17 4.11
C ASP A 2 -31.06 -77.87 4.16
N ILE A 3 -32.30 -77.96 3.68
CA ILE A 3 -33.25 -76.85 3.47
C ILE A 3 -33.88 -76.36 4.78
N LYS A 4 -33.48 -76.92 5.94
CA LYS A 4 -34.02 -76.54 7.25
C LYS A 4 -33.36 -75.32 7.92
N ALA A 5 -32.39 -74.66 7.27
CA ALA A 5 -31.83 -73.40 7.77
C ALA A 5 -32.67 -72.14 7.44
N PHE A 6 -33.80 -72.29 6.73
CA PHE A 6 -34.66 -71.19 6.25
C PHE A 6 -36.02 -71.08 6.97
N LEU A 7 -36.08 -71.24 8.30
CA LEU A 7 -37.28 -70.85 9.04
C LEU A 7 -36.95 -69.75 10.05
N PRO A 8 -37.50 -68.53 9.89
CA PRO A 8 -37.28 -67.46 10.83
C PRO A 8 -37.91 -67.84 12.17
N CYS A 9 -37.09 -67.81 13.23
CA CYS A 9 -37.60 -67.83 14.60
C CYS A 9 -38.75 -66.82 14.70
N LYS A 10 -39.93 -67.31 15.12
CA LYS A 10 -41.09 -66.46 15.40
C LYS A 10 -40.63 -65.30 16.27
N LYS A 11 -40.67 -64.07 15.74
CA LYS A 11 -40.37 -62.87 16.53
C LYS A 11 -41.26 -62.90 17.77
N PRO A 12 -40.71 -62.70 18.98
CA PRO A 12 -41.52 -62.61 20.18
C PRO A 12 -42.57 -61.52 19.94
N ARG A 13 -43.81 -61.80 20.35
CA ARG A 13 -44.96 -60.89 20.22
C ARG A 13 -44.71 -59.66 21.11
N ARG A 14 -43.87 -58.74 20.65
CA ARG A 14 -43.60 -57.47 21.31
C ARG A 14 -44.79 -56.55 21.05
N SER A 15 -45.13 -55.78 22.08
CA SER A 15 -46.14 -54.73 21.97
C SER A 15 -45.74 -53.73 20.89
N ASN A 16 -46.65 -53.40 19.97
CA ASN A 16 -46.48 -52.32 18.99
C ASN A 16 -46.03 -51.01 19.66
N ARG A 17 -46.41 -50.78 20.93
CA ARG A 17 -46.00 -49.61 21.70
C ARG A 17 -44.51 -49.63 22.08
N LEU A 18 -43.95 -50.81 22.36
CA LEU A 18 -42.53 -50.98 22.65
C LEU A 18 -41.68 -50.92 21.37
N GLU A 19 -42.17 -51.47 20.24
CA GLU A 19 -41.48 -51.33 18.95
C GLU A 19 -41.49 -49.88 18.46
N VAL A 20 -42.59 -49.14 18.65
CA VAL A 20 -42.64 -47.70 18.37
C VAL A 20 -41.70 -46.94 19.29
N LYS A 21 -41.64 -47.27 20.59
CA LYS A 21 -40.73 -46.62 21.54
C LYS A 21 -39.26 -46.92 21.25
N GLU A 22 -38.91 -48.15 20.88
CA GLU A 22 -37.56 -48.53 20.44
C GLU A 22 -37.19 -47.90 19.09
N LYS A 23 -38.09 -47.86 18.10
CA LYS A 23 -37.88 -47.13 16.85
C LYS A 23 -37.72 -45.64 17.10
N HIS A 24 -38.50 -45.06 18.02
CA HIS A 24 -38.37 -43.66 18.41
C HIS A 24 -37.07 -43.41 19.16
N CYS A 25 -36.64 -44.34 20.02
CA CYS A 25 -35.38 -44.26 20.77
C CYS A 25 -34.18 -44.40 19.83
N ALA A 26 -34.18 -45.38 18.92
CA ALA A 26 -33.17 -45.57 17.87
C ALA A 26 -33.10 -44.36 16.92
N LYS A 27 -34.26 -43.80 16.51
CA LYS A 27 -34.31 -42.58 15.70
C LYS A 27 -33.83 -41.35 16.47
N THR A 28 -34.06 -41.28 17.78
CA THR A 28 -33.54 -40.21 18.66
C THR A 28 -32.03 -40.35 18.88
N GLU A 29 -31.52 -41.58 18.97
CA GLU A 29 -30.08 -41.90 19.03
C GLU A 29 -29.38 -41.57 17.71
N GLU A 30 -29.95 -41.96 16.56
CA GLU A 30 -29.47 -41.58 15.22
C GLU A 30 -29.46 -40.05 15.03
N ILE A 31 -30.48 -39.35 15.52
CA ILE A 31 -30.55 -37.87 15.49
C ILE A 31 -29.47 -37.24 16.38
N LYS A 32 -29.20 -37.81 17.57
CA LYS A 32 -28.11 -37.37 18.45
C LYS A 32 -26.73 -37.63 17.85
N GLN A 33 -26.59 -38.68 17.03
CA GLN A 33 -25.36 -39.05 16.33
C GLN A 33 -25.16 -38.34 14.97
N GLY A 34 -26.17 -37.61 14.48
CA GLY A 34 -26.06 -36.82 13.26
C GLY A 34 -24.96 -35.77 13.36
N GLN A 35 -24.30 -35.43 12.24
CA GLN A 35 -23.15 -34.53 12.23
C GLN A 35 -23.45 -33.09 12.69
N LEU A 36 -24.74 -32.70 12.78
CA LEU A 36 -25.23 -31.44 13.33
C LEU A 36 -26.07 -31.64 14.62
N GLY A 37 -26.06 -32.84 15.21
CA GLY A 37 -26.92 -33.22 16.34
C GLY A 37 -28.40 -32.98 16.05
N TYR A 38 -29.14 -32.44 17.03
CA TYR A 38 -30.56 -32.10 16.90
C TYR A 38 -30.86 -31.08 15.80
N PHE A 39 -29.90 -30.25 15.41
CA PHE A 39 -30.08 -29.32 14.29
C PHE A 39 -30.25 -30.07 12.96
N SER A 40 -29.80 -31.33 12.87
CA SER A 40 -30.01 -32.18 11.70
C SER A 40 -31.49 -32.41 11.39
N ILE A 41 -32.39 -32.36 12.40
CA ILE A 41 -33.84 -32.58 12.24
C ILE A 41 -34.47 -31.56 11.30
N LEU A 42 -33.96 -30.32 11.29
CA LEU A 42 -34.57 -29.24 10.52
C LEU A 42 -34.32 -29.42 9.00
N PRO A 43 -35.31 -29.13 8.15
CA PRO A 43 -35.09 -29.03 6.71
C PRO A 43 -34.12 -27.89 6.38
N LEU A 44 -33.48 -27.96 5.21
CA LEU A 44 -32.39 -27.06 4.83
C LEU A 44 -32.84 -25.59 4.80
N GLU A 45 -34.06 -25.36 4.35
CA GLU A 45 -34.71 -24.05 4.26
C GLU A 45 -34.82 -23.41 5.65
N LEU A 46 -35.28 -24.17 6.66
CA LEU A 46 -35.39 -23.67 8.03
C LEU A 46 -34.02 -23.41 8.65
N LYS A 47 -33.02 -24.26 8.36
CA LYS A 47 -31.63 -24.00 8.76
C LYS A 47 -31.15 -22.67 8.19
N PHE A 48 -31.35 -22.41 6.90
CA PHE A 48 -30.95 -21.15 6.26
C PHE A 48 -31.75 -19.95 6.76
N CYS A 49 -33.05 -20.11 7.04
CA CYS A 49 -33.85 -19.08 7.71
C CYS A 49 -33.25 -18.71 9.07
N ILE A 50 -32.82 -19.69 9.87
CA ILE A 50 -32.17 -19.43 11.17
C ILE A 50 -30.84 -18.69 10.96
N LEU A 51 -30.00 -19.18 10.04
CA LEU A 51 -28.70 -18.56 9.74
C LEU A 51 -28.84 -17.11 9.27
N LYS A 52 -29.95 -16.74 8.62
CA LYS A 52 -30.26 -15.36 8.19
C LYS A 52 -30.36 -14.36 9.34
N TYR A 53 -30.76 -14.80 10.54
CA TYR A 53 -30.88 -13.92 11.71
C TYR A 53 -29.57 -13.78 12.49
N LEU A 54 -28.53 -14.54 12.14
CA LEU A 54 -27.23 -14.47 12.78
C LEU A 54 -26.37 -13.38 12.16
N ARG A 55 -25.52 -12.75 12.97
CA ARG A 55 -24.53 -11.79 12.46
C ARG A 55 -23.40 -12.55 11.77
N VAL A 56 -22.65 -11.85 10.93
CA VAL A 56 -21.52 -12.42 10.17
C VAL A 56 -20.47 -13.03 11.10
N GLU A 57 -20.27 -12.42 12.27
CA GLU A 57 -19.35 -12.87 13.32
C GLU A 57 -19.81 -14.17 13.94
N ASP A 58 -21.11 -14.28 14.24
CA ASP A 58 -21.69 -15.49 14.84
C ASP A 58 -21.60 -16.65 13.83
N LEU A 59 -21.93 -16.39 12.55
CA LEU A 59 -21.70 -17.35 11.46
C LEU A 59 -20.21 -17.74 11.36
N SER A 60 -19.31 -16.77 11.45
CA SER A 60 -17.87 -17.01 11.38
C SER A 60 -17.39 -17.93 12.52
N ILE A 61 -17.89 -17.74 13.75
CA ILE A 61 -17.57 -18.61 14.89
C ILE A 61 -18.18 -20.01 14.70
N LEU A 62 -19.41 -20.11 14.19
CA LEU A 62 -20.02 -21.42 13.95
C LEU A 62 -19.23 -22.28 12.95
N THR A 63 -18.54 -21.68 11.96
CA THR A 63 -17.71 -22.44 11.00
C THR A 63 -16.54 -23.21 11.63
N ILE A 64 -16.10 -22.84 12.83
CA ILE A 64 -15.00 -23.52 13.54
C ILE A 64 -15.49 -24.55 14.57
N THR A 65 -16.81 -24.74 14.72
CA THR A 65 -17.39 -25.69 15.69
C THR A 65 -17.36 -27.14 15.20
N SER A 66 -17.70 -27.40 13.93
CA SER A 66 -17.64 -28.72 13.31
C SER A 66 -17.56 -28.63 11.79
N LYS A 67 -17.09 -29.70 11.14
CA LYS A 67 -17.04 -29.80 9.67
C LYS A 67 -18.45 -29.67 9.05
N ALA A 68 -19.45 -30.30 9.65
CA ALA A 68 -20.81 -30.23 9.12
C ALA A 68 -21.43 -28.83 9.26
N MET A 69 -21.19 -28.13 10.37
CA MET A 69 -21.66 -26.75 10.54
C MET A 69 -20.97 -25.81 9.55
N ARG A 70 -19.67 -26.00 9.31
CA ARG A 70 -18.92 -25.26 8.28
C ARG A 70 -19.52 -25.43 6.89
N ASN A 71 -19.74 -26.69 6.47
CA ASN A 71 -20.31 -27.00 5.16
C ASN A 71 -21.72 -26.40 5.01
N LEU A 72 -22.53 -26.42 6.08
CA LEU A 72 -23.86 -25.81 6.06
C LEU A 72 -23.80 -24.29 5.87
N ILE A 73 -22.92 -23.60 6.60
CA ILE A 73 -22.74 -22.15 6.50
C ILE A 73 -22.16 -21.75 5.14
N GLU A 74 -21.28 -22.57 4.59
CA GLU A 74 -20.77 -22.38 3.24
C GLU A 74 -21.85 -22.52 2.19
N GLY A 75 -22.68 -23.57 2.29
CA GLY A 75 -23.88 -23.73 1.46
C GLY A 75 -24.80 -22.52 1.56
N TYR A 76 -25.05 -22.02 2.77
CA TYR A 76 -25.83 -20.80 3.02
C TYR A 76 -25.22 -19.58 2.32
N ARG A 77 -23.90 -19.40 2.41
CA ARG A 77 -23.18 -18.28 1.79
C ARG A 77 -23.28 -18.31 0.25
N VAL A 78 -23.15 -19.49 -0.36
CA VAL A 78 -23.24 -19.67 -1.81
C VAL A 78 -24.68 -19.44 -2.30
N LEU A 79 -25.67 -19.92 -1.55
CA LEU A 79 -27.08 -19.94 -1.95
C LEU A 79 -27.86 -18.67 -1.60
N MET A 80 -27.28 -17.70 -0.88
CA MET A 80 -27.93 -16.41 -0.57
C MET A 80 -27.28 -15.17 -1.25
N PRO A 81 -27.31 -15.06 -2.60
CA PRO A 81 -26.80 -13.90 -3.33
C PRO A 81 -27.47 -12.57 -2.96
N ALA A 82 -28.72 -12.58 -2.49
CA ALA A 82 -29.47 -11.36 -2.21
C ALA A 82 -28.80 -10.47 -1.14
N LEU A 83 -28.20 -11.07 -0.11
CA LEU A 83 -27.47 -10.34 0.93
C LEU A 83 -26.16 -9.73 0.40
N GLN A 84 -25.54 -10.38 -0.60
CA GLN A 84 -24.35 -9.87 -1.28
C GLN A 84 -24.71 -8.74 -2.25
N LYS A 85 -25.81 -8.84 -2.99
CA LYS A 85 -26.25 -7.81 -3.95
C LYS A 85 -26.54 -6.47 -3.27
N ASP A 86 -27.28 -6.49 -2.16
CA ASP A 86 -27.60 -5.28 -1.41
C ASP A 86 -26.35 -4.64 -0.78
N LEU A 87 -25.41 -5.47 -0.28
CA LEU A 87 -24.13 -4.95 0.23
C LEU A 87 -23.29 -4.31 -0.87
N VAL A 88 -23.16 -4.97 -2.01
CA VAL A 88 -22.41 -4.46 -3.17
C VAL A 88 -23.04 -3.17 -3.68
N HIS A 89 -24.36 -3.10 -3.77
CA HIS A 89 -25.07 -1.87 -4.12
C HIS A 89 -24.77 -0.73 -3.15
N ARG A 90 -24.75 -0.98 -1.83
CA ARG A 90 -24.41 0.03 -0.81
C ARG A 90 -22.98 0.53 -0.87
N VAL A 91 -22.05 -0.32 -1.32
CA VAL A 91 -20.65 0.06 -1.51
C VAL A 91 -20.49 0.98 -2.72
N HIS A 92 -21.20 0.67 -3.80
CA HIS A 92 -21.17 1.42 -5.06
C HIS A 92 -22.15 2.61 -5.11
N SER A 93 -23.05 2.75 -4.13
CA SER A 93 -24.00 3.85 -4.07
C SER A 93 -23.29 5.14 -3.67
N GLN A 94 -22.72 5.83 -4.65
CA GLN A 94 -22.22 7.19 -4.52
C GLN A 94 -22.90 8.08 -5.56
N ASN A 95 -23.66 9.07 -5.08
CA ASN A 95 -24.20 10.12 -5.94
C ASN A 95 -23.06 11.06 -6.35
N LYS A 96 -23.06 11.50 -7.61
CA LYS A 96 -22.05 12.39 -8.23
C LYS A 96 -21.60 13.61 -7.41
N LYS A 97 -22.39 14.06 -6.43
CA LYS A 97 -22.18 15.34 -5.74
C LYS A 97 -21.43 15.24 -4.42
N GLN A 98 -21.41 14.09 -3.73
CA GLN A 98 -20.73 13.97 -2.42
C GLN A 98 -20.26 12.53 -2.14
N PRO A 99 -19.02 12.36 -1.62
CA PRO A 99 -18.54 11.06 -1.17
C PRO A 99 -19.38 10.55 0.00
N LEU A 100 -19.37 9.23 0.22
CA LEU A 100 -19.98 8.63 1.41
C LEU A 100 -19.36 9.24 2.68
N PRO A 101 -20.16 9.59 3.72
CA PRO A 101 -19.61 10.05 4.99
C PRO A 101 -18.59 9.06 5.57
N LEU A 102 -17.50 9.58 6.16
CA LEU A 102 -16.39 8.77 6.70
C LEU A 102 -16.85 7.69 7.69
N GLU A 103 -17.87 7.98 8.49
CA GLU A 103 -18.46 7.00 9.43
C GLU A 103 -19.07 5.79 8.70
N LYS A 104 -19.81 6.03 7.61
CA LYS A 104 -20.41 4.97 6.79
C LYS A 104 -19.34 4.18 6.05
N GLN A 105 -18.29 4.85 5.55
CA GLN A 105 -17.15 4.16 4.96
C GLN A 105 -16.49 3.22 5.98
N SER A 106 -16.25 3.72 7.19
CA SER A 106 -15.69 2.93 8.30
C SER A 106 -16.55 1.73 8.67
N GLU A 107 -17.88 1.88 8.67
CA GLU A 107 -18.81 0.78 8.91
C GLU A 107 -18.72 -0.30 7.82
N LEU A 108 -18.68 0.10 6.54
CA LEU A 108 -18.52 -0.81 5.42
C LEU A 108 -17.19 -1.56 5.51
N ILE A 109 -16.08 -0.86 5.75
CA ILE A 109 -14.75 -1.46 5.91
C ILE A 109 -14.75 -2.48 7.07
N LYS A 110 -15.36 -2.15 8.21
CA LYS A 110 -15.54 -3.08 9.34
C LYS A 110 -16.36 -4.31 8.96
N ARG A 111 -17.40 -4.14 8.13
CA ARG A 111 -18.21 -5.26 7.64
C ARG A 111 -17.42 -6.18 6.71
N PHE A 112 -16.58 -5.62 5.82
CA PHE A 112 -15.71 -6.42 4.95
C PHE A 112 -14.61 -7.16 5.71
N HIS A 113 -14.08 -6.58 6.80
CA HIS A 113 -13.23 -7.30 7.74
C HIS A 113 -13.94 -8.55 8.31
N LYS A 114 -15.18 -8.39 8.80
CA LYS A 114 -15.99 -9.52 9.34
C LYS A 114 -16.27 -10.59 8.27
N LEU A 115 -16.56 -10.18 7.04
CA LEU A 115 -16.72 -11.09 5.91
C LEU A 115 -15.41 -11.83 5.58
N GLY A 116 -14.27 -11.15 5.67
CA GLY A 116 -12.95 -11.75 5.52
C GLY A 116 -12.69 -12.83 6.58
N LEU A 117 -13.07 -12.59 7.83
CA LEU A 117 -12.99 -13.59 8.91
C LEU A 117 -13.90 -14.79 8.65
N LEU A 118 -15.15 -14.56 8.22
CA LEU A 118 -16.06 -15.63 7.83
C LEU A 118 -15.45 -16.49 6.70
N MET A 119 -14.93 -15.85 5.65
CA MET A 119 -14.29 -16.53 4.54
C MET A 119 -13.05 -17.32 4.96
N LYS A 120 -12.17 -16.70 5.76
CA LYS A 120 -10.95 -17.34 6.28
C LYS A 120 -11.28 -18.61 7.06
N ARG A 121 -12.22 -18.53 7.99
CA ARG A 121 -12.59 -19.67 8.85
C ARG A 121 -13.38 -20.74 8.09
N SER A 122 -14.27 -20.34 7.19
CA SER A 122 -15.06 -21.30 6.42
C SER A 122 -14.21 -22.07 5.40
N THR A 123 -13.10 -21.51 4.93
CA THR A 123 -12.24 -22.10 3.90
C THR A 123 -10.87 -22.52 4.40
N CYS A 124 -10.66 -22.64 5.71
CA CYS A 124 -9.34 -22.93 6.27
C CYS A 124 -8.76 -24.31 5.91
N LEU A 125 -9.59 -25.23 5.39
CA LEU A 125 -9.14 -26.55 4.90
C LEU A 125 -9.02 -26.60 3.37
N TYR A 126 -9.24 -25.48 2.69
CA TYR A 126 -9.27 -25.44 1.23
C TYR A 126 -7.86 -25.18 0.72
N SER A 127 -7.59 -25.67 -0.50
CA SER A 127 -6.36 -25.31 -1.20
C SER A 127 -6.30 -23.79 -1.41
N THR A 128 -5.09 -23.22 -1.46
CA THR A 128 -4.88 -21.80 -1.80
C THR A 128 -5.64 -21.43 -3.08
N LYS A 129 -5.59 -22.30 -4.11
CA LYS A 129 -6.27 -22.11 -5.39
C LYS A 129 -7.79 -21.95 -5.24
N ASP A 130 -8.43 -22.79 -4.43
CA ASP A 130 -9.88 -22.72 -4.23
C ASP A 130 -10.27 -21.50 -3.40
N ARG A 131 -9.47 -21.13 -2.40
CA ARG A 131 -9.66 -19.91 -1.62
C ARG A 131 -9.58 -18.66 -2.51
N LEU A 132 -8.60 -18.61 -3.42
CA LEU A 132 -8.41 -17.51 -4.36
C LEU A 132 -9.55 -17.38 -5.37
N ARG A 133 -10.18 -18.49 -5.78
CA ARG A 133 -11.38 -18.43 -6.65
C ARG A 133 -12.49 -17.59 -6.04
N TYR A 134 -12.79 -17.81 -4.75
CA TYR A 134 -13.78 -17.00 -4.04
C TYR A 134 -13.34 -15.55 -3.85
N VAL A 135 -12.05 -15.31 -3.60
CA VAL A 135 -11.52 -13.94 -3.52
C VAL A 135 -11.75 -13.20 -4.83
N ASN A 136 -11.46 -13.84 -5.97
CA ASN A 136 -11.69 -13.28 -7.31
C ASN A 136 -13.18 -13.08 -7.61
N ASP A 137 -14.06 -13.99 -7.17
CA ASP A 137 -15.52 -13.80 -7.28
C ASP A 137 -16.01 -12.59 -6.50
N VAL A 138 -15.44 -12.32 -5.32
CA VAL A 138 -15.72 -11.10 -4.55
C VAL A 138 -15.17 -9.89 -5.29
N LEU A 139 -13.91 -9.93 -5.76
CA LEU A 139 -13.29 -8.84 -6.51
C LEU A 139 -14.13 -8.43 -7.72
N SER A 140 -14.58 -9.39 -8.53
CA SER A 140 -15.47 -9.14 -9.68
C SER A 140 -16.72 -8.34 -9.32
N LYS A 141 -17.30 -8.57 -8.13
CA LYS A 141 -18.49 -7.84 -7.66
C LYS A 141 -18.13 -6.44 -7.13
N MET A 142 -16.90 -6.26 -6.66
CA MET A 142 -16.40 -5.00 -6.11
C MET A 142 -15.87 -4.06 -7.20
N MET A 143 -15.61 -4.54 -8.42
CA MET A 143 -15.20 -3.67 -9.53
C MET A 143 -16.30 -2.69 -9.92
N CYS A 144 -15.99 -1.39 -9.92
CA CYS A 144 -16.93 -0.33 -10.29
C CYS A 144 -17.43 -0.47 -11.73
N SER A 145 -16.59 -0.98 -12.65
CA SER A 145 -16.97 -1.26 -14.06
C SER A 145 -18.15 -2.22 -14.20
N ASN A 146 -18.37 -3.07 -13.19
CA ASN A 146 -19.44 -4.06 -13.18
C ASN A 146 -20.71 -3.56 -12.45
N ALA A 147 -20.67 -2.34 -11.89
CA ALA A 147 -21.78 -1.71 -11.20
C ALA A 147 -22.44 -0.65 -12.09
N SER A 148 -23.72 -0.82 -12.39
CA SER A 148 -24.50 0.09 -13.26
C SER A 148 -24.76 1.49 -12.67
N HIS A 149 -24.38 1.73 -11.41
CA HIS A 149 -24.76 2.89 -10.60
C HIS A 149 -23.55 3.52 -9.88
N CYS A 150 -22.32 3.20 -10.31
CA CYS A 150 -21.10 3.77 -9.75
C CYS A 150 -20.57 4.88 -10.66
N ASP A 151 -21.08 6.10 -10.48
CA ASP A 151 -20.69 7.25 -11.31
C ASP A 151 -19.37 7.91 -10.85
N ASN A 152 -18.96 7.68 -9.60
CA ASN A 152 -17.75 8.25 -9.01
C ASN A 152 -16.77 7.13 -8.65
N VAL A 153 -16.05 6.64 -9.65
CA VAL A 153 -15.06 5.53 -9.50
C VAL A 153 -13.96 5.93 -8.52
N ALA A 154 -13.51 7.17 -8.70
CA ALA A 154 -12.56 7.90 -7.90
C ALA A 154 -12.77 7.72 -6.39
N HIS A 155 -13.90 8.18 -5.85
CA HIS A 155 -14.15 8.14 -4.42
C HIS A 155 -14.85 6.87 -3.93
N CYS A 156 -15.04 5.87 -4.80
CA CYS A 156 -15.71 4.63 -4.43
C CYS A 156 -14.90 3.82 -3.41
N VAL A 157 -15.53 3.48 -2.28
CA VAL A 157 -14.91 2.72 -1.18
C VAL A 157 -14.76 1.23 -1.49
N SER A 158 -15.18 0.79 -2.68
CA SER A 158 -15.23 -0.63 -3.08
C SER A 158 -13.87 -1.32 -3.00
N MET A 159 -12.84 -0.71 -3.59
CA MET A 159 -11.49 -1.28 -3.59
C MET A 159 -10.90 -1.30 -2.17
N THR A 160 -11.15 -0.27 -1.35
CA THR A 160 -10.71 -0.25 0.05
C THR A 160 -11.39 -1.34 0.88
N CYS A 161 -12.69 -1.55 0.67
CA CYS A 161 -13.44 -2.62 1.30
C CYS A 161 -12.92 -3.99 0.87
N PHE A 162 -12.62 -4.17 -0.42
CA PHE A 162 -12.02 -5.39 -0.94
C PHE A 162 -10.62 -5.63 -0.34
N GLY A 163 -9.75 -4.62 -0.32
CA GLY A 163 -8.42 -4.71 0.30
C GLY A 163 -8.52 -5.12 1.77
N ARG A 164 -9.43 -4.51 2.55
CA ARG A 164 -9.64 -4.91 3.95
C ARG A 164 -10.09 -6.37 4.08
N PHE A 165 -11.00 -6.81 3.20
CA PHE A 165 -11.42 -8.21 3.14
C PHE A 165 -10.24 -9.13 2.79
N LEU A 166 -9.48 -8.80 1.76
CA LEU A 166 -8.33 -9.56 1.27
C LEU A 166 -7.29 -9.77 2.36
N HIS A 167 -6.77 -8.69 2.95
CA HIS A 167 -5.78 -8.75 4.03
C HIS A 167 -6.27 -9.53 5.24
N THR A 168 -7.59 -9.53 5.51
CA THR A 168 -8.16 -10.36 6.57
C THR A 168 -8.17 -11.86 6.21
N VAL A 169 -8.43 -12.20 4.94
CA VAL A 169 -8.45 -13.60 4.44
C VAL A 169 -7.05 -14.20 4.44
N ILE A 170 -6.05 -13.43 3.99
CA ILE A 170 -4.66 -13.87 3.83
C ILE A 170 -3.81 -13.69 5.09
N ALA A 171 -4.34 -13.07 6.15
CA ALA A 171 -3.60 -12.94 7.40
C ALA A 171 -3.08 -14.30 7.89
N GLY A 172 -1.77 -14.41 8.10
CA GLY A 172 -1.09 -15.64 8.54
C GLY A 172 -0.85 -16.68 7.44
N TRP A 173 -1.04 -16.32 6.16
CA TRP A 173 -0.51 -17.10 5.04
C TRP A 173 0.99 -16.85 4.91
N ASP A 174 1.71 -17.80 4.33
CA ASP A 174 3.14 -17.62 4.03
C ASP A 174 3.36 -16.73 2.78
N ASP A 175 4.60 -16.28 2.60
CA ASP A 175 4.99 -15.39 1.49
C ASP A 175 4.71 -16.01 0.11
N CYS A 176 4.87 -17.33 -0.05
CA CYS A 176 4.59 -18.02 -1.30
C CYS A 176 3.08 -18.07 -1.63
N GLU A 177 2.22 -18.20 -0.63
CA GLU A 177 0.77 -18.08 -0.80
C GLU A 177 0.34 -16.62 -1.05
N CYS A 178 0.99 -15.65 -0.39
CA CYS A 178 0.76 -14.22 -0.63
C CYS A 178 1.19 -13.79 -2.04
N GLN A 179 2.31 -14.31 -2.55
CA GLN A 179 2.73 -14.09 -3.94
C GLN A 179 1.70 -14.68 -4.92
N ARG A 180 1.24 -15.92 -4.71
CA ARG A 180 0.16 -16.50 -5.53
C ARG A 180 -1.13 -15.68 -5.48
N THR A 181 -1.38 -15.01 -4.36
CA THR A 181 -2.50 -14.07 -4.21
C THR A 181 -2.30 -12.84 -5.10
N TYR A 182 -1.11 -12.23 -5.06
CA TYR A 182 -0.74 -11.12 -5.94
C TYR A 182 -0.97 -11.48 -7.42
N GLU A 183 -0.40 -12.59 -7.86
CA GLU A 183 -0.49 -13.08 -9.24
C GLU A 183 -1.94 -13.36 -9.65
N SER A 184 -2.71 -14.03 -8.79
CA SER A 184 -4.10 -14.36 -9.08
C SER A 184 -4.98 -13.12 -9.23
N ILE A 185 -4.83 -12.15 -8.33
CA ILE A 185 -5.64 -10.93 -8.32
C ILE A 185 -5.28 -10.02 -9.50
N THR A 186 -3.99 -9.79 -9.74
CA THR A 186 -3.52 -8.92 -10.83
C THR A 186 -3.84 -9.52 -12.20
N SER A 187 -3.77 -10.85 -12.34
CA SER A 187 -4.20 -11.58 -13.54
C SER A 187 -5.71 -11.49 -13.74
N HIS A 188 -6.51 -11.64 -12.68
CA HIS A 188 -7.99 -11.66 -12.77
C HIS A 188 -8.57 -10.36 -13.33
N ILE A 189 -7.98 -9.21 -13.00
CA ILE A 189 -8.41 -7.90 -13.52
C ILE A 189 -7.55 -7.38 -14.67
N CYS A 190 -6.56 -8.15 -15.13
CA CYS A 190 -5.63 -7.77 -16.21
C CYS A 190 -4.90 -6.42 -15.99
N ILE A 191 -4.70 -5.98 -14.74
CA ILE A 191 -4.12 -4.65 -14.43
C ILE A 191 -2.72 -4.49 -14.98
N MET A 192 -1.94 -5.58 -15.05
CA MET A 192 -0.56 -5.56 -15.57
C MET A 192 -0.48 -5.09 -17.02
N ARG A 193 -1.55 -5.21 -17.81
CA ARG A 193 -1.63 -4.62 -19.15
C ARG A 193 -1.59 -3.09 -19.09
N ASN A 194 -2.35 -2.49 -18.17
CA ASN A 194 -2.36 -1.04 -17.96
C ASN A 194 -1.04 -0.56 -17.38
N VAL A 195 -0.48 -1.31 -16.42
CA VAL A 195 0.86 -1.00 -15.87
C VAL A 195 1.89 -0.97 -16.99
N LYS A 196 1.92 -2.00 -17.84
CA LYS A 196 2.82 -2.06 -19.00
C LYS A 196 2.61 -0.89 -19.96
N LEU A 197 1.37 -0.49 -20.21
CA LEU A 197 1.07 0.67 -21.05
C LEU A 197 1.64 1.95 -20.44
N VAL A 198 1.33 2.23 -19.17
CA VAL A 198 1.72 3.46 -18.48
C VAL A 198 3.24 3.59 -18.36
N VAL A 199 3.94 2.56 -17.89
CA VAL A 199 5.39 2.66 -17.65
C VAL A 199 6.22 2.80 -18.93
N ASN A 200 5.69 2.37 -20.09
CA ASN A 200 6.33 2.48 -21.39
C ASN A 200 5.92 3.72 -22.19
N SER A 201 4.85 4.42 -21.77
CA SER A 201 4.43 5.69 -22.35
C SER A 201 5.15 6.86 -21.68
N LYS A 202 4.99 8.07 -22.24
CA LYS A 202 5.41 9.28 -21.51
C LYS A 202 4.47 9.52 -20.32
N PRO A 203 4.99 10.00 -19.18
CA PRO A 203 4.16 10.31 -18.01
C PRO A 203 3.04 11.30 -18.33
N GLY A 204 1.85 11.09 -17.75
CA GLY A 204 0.68 11.95 -17.93
C GLY A 204 -0.16 11.69 -19.18
N ILE A 205 0.33 10.91 -20.16
CA ILE A 205 -0.44 10.60 -21.38
C ILE A 205 -1.71 9.80 -21.08
N HIS A 206 -1.66 8.94 -20.06
CA HIS A 206 -2.74 8.00 -19.75
C HIS A 206 -3.29 8.23 -18.33
N SER A 207 -3.62 9.48 -17.98
CA SER A 207 -4.04 9.88 -16.62
C SER A 207 -5.11 8.96 -16.00
N LYS A 208 -6.12 8.55 -16.78
CA LYS A 208 -7.13 7.59 -16.32
C LYS A 208 -6.54 6.22 -15.93
N ALA A 209 -5.65 5.67 -16.75
CA ALA A 209 -5.02 4.38 -16.45
C ALA A 209 -4.05 4.51 -15.26
N GLU A 210 -3.35 5.64 -15.15
CA GLU A 210 -2.48 5.98 -14.01
C GLU A 210 -3.29 6.00 -12.70
N SER A 211 -4.41 6.72 -12.68
CA SER A 211 -5.32 6.77 -11.53
C SER A 211 -5.88 5.39 -11.18
N GLU A 212 -6.30 4.59 -12.18
CA GLU A 212 -6.78 3.23 -11.97
C GLU A 212 -5.71 2.33 -11.33
N ILE A 213 -4.47 2.40 -11.81
CA ILE A 213 -3.33 1.64 -11.27
C ILE A 213 -3.03 2.07 -9.84
N ARG A 214 -2.89 3.38 -9.61
CA ARG A 214 -2.59 3.95 -8.29
C ARG A 214 -3.66 3.54 -7.29
N THR A 215 -4.92 3.82 -7.61
CA THR A 215 -6.08 3.50 -6.78
C THR A 215 -6.15 2.00 -6.46
N PHE A 216 -5.94 1.15 -7.46
CA PHE A 216 -5.98 -0.29 -7.29
C PHE A 216 -4.89 -0.78 -6.32
N PHE A 217 -3.61 -0.49 -6.61
CA PHE A 217 -2.52 -0.98 -5.76
C PHE A 217 -2.56 -0.38 -4.35
N ARG A 218 -2.85 0.92 -4.23
CA ARG A 218 -3.00 1.60 -2.95
C ARG A 218 -4.11 0.96 -2.12
N ARG A 219 -5.34 0.91 -2.65
CA ARG A 219 -6.51 0.45 -1.86
C ARG A 219 -6.56 -1.05 -1.63
N VAL A 220 -6.02 -1.86 -2.55
CA VAL A 220 -6.09 -3.33 -2.45
C VAL A 220 -4.94 -3.91 -1.64
N PHE A 221 -3.71 -3.43 -1.83
CA PHE A 221 -2.51 -4.05 -1.25
C PHE A 221 -1.76 -3.16 -0.24
N LEU A 222 -1.65 -1.85 -0.47
CA LEU A 222 -0.70 -1.02 0.29
C LEU A 222 -1.33 -0.35 1.53
N ASP A 223 -2.51 0.24 1.39
CA ASP A 223 -3.16 1.04 2.45
C ASP A 223 -3.74 0.17 3.58
N ASN A 224 -3.94 -1.14 3.33
CA ASN A 224 -4.50 -2.09 4.29
C ASN A 224 -3.43 -2.91 5.05
N CYS A 225 -2.15 -2.64 4.80
CA CYS A 225 -1.04 -3.29 5.50
C CYS A 225 -1.09 -3.01 7.01
N GLN A 226 -0.80 -4.03 7.83
CA GLN A 226 -0.79 -3.90 9.29
C GLN A 226 0.62 -3.69 9.84
N SER A 227 1.64 -4.13 9.10
CA SER A 227 3.04 -4.00 9.46
C SER A 227 3.86 -3.36 8.34
N MET A 228 5.03 -2.84 8.73
CA MET A 228 6.05 -2.36 7.80
C MET A 228 6.53 -3.47 6.86
N GLN A 229 6.63 -4.70 7.38
CA GLN A 229 7.02 -5.88 6.61
C GLN A 229 5.99 -6.24 5.54
N ASP A 230 4.69 -6.19 5.85
CA ASP A 230 3.63 -6.41 4.85
C ASP A 230 3.75 -5.39 3.72
N LYS A 231 3.90 -4.10 4.07
CA LYS A 231 4.00 -3.02 3.08
C LYS A 231 5.25 -3.19 2.21
N ALA A 232 6.39 -3.58 2.80
CA ALA A 232 7.61 -3.89 2.07
C ALA A 232 7.44 -5.07 1.11
N PHE A 233 6.78 -6.15 1.55
CA PHE A 233 6.47 -7.31 0.72
C PHE A 233 5.65 -6.90 -0.51
N TRP A 234 4.52 -6.20 -0.32
CA TRP A 234 3.66 -5.80 -1.44
C TRP A 234 4.33 -4.81 -2.38
N LEU A 235 5.08 -3.83 -1.87
CA LEU A 235 5.87 -2.95 -2.72
C LEU A 235 6.90 -3.74 -3.55
N THR A 236 7.55 -4.74 -2.95
CA THR A 236 8.50 -5.60 -3.66
C THR A 236 7.81 -6.37 -4.79
N GLN A 237 6.64 -6.96 -4.54
CA GLN A 237 5.86 -7.66 -5.58
C GLN A 237 5.42 -6.74 -6.72
N ILE A 238 5.15 -5.46 -6.43
CA ILE A 238 4.75 -4.47 -7.43
C ILE A 238 5.94 -4.01 -8.27
N LEU A 239 7.11 -3.79 -7.64
CA LEU A 239 8.25 -3.12 -8.25
C LEU A 239 9.25 -4.08 -8.91
N LYS A 240 9.72 -5.11 -8.21
CA LYS A 240 10.81 -5.99 -8.68
C LYS A 240 10.58 -6.66 -10.05
N PRO A 241 9.35 -6.94 -10.51
CA PRO A 241 9.13 -7.44 -11.87
C PRO A 241 9.57 -6.49 -12.99
N TRP A 242 9.84 -5.22 -12.68
CA TRP A 242 10.15 -4.19 -13.66
C TRP A 242 11.63 -3.76 -13.63
N PRO A 243 12.20 -3.30 -14.75
CA PRO A 243 13.50 -2.62 -14.78
C PRO A 243 13.56 -1.37 -13.90
N MET A 244 14.76 -0.98 -13.48
CA MET A 244 15.01 0.10 -12.52
C MET A 244 14.24 1.41 -12.82
N VAL A 245 14.34 1.93 -14.05
CA VAL A 245 13.63 3.14 -14.50
C VAL A 245 12.12 3.04 -14.26
N GLN A 246 11.56 1.86 -14.54
CA GLN A 246 10.12 1.62 -14.39
C GLN A 246 9.73 1.42 -12.93
N GLN A 247 10.63 0.90 -12.08
CA GLN A 247 10.42 0.86 -10.63
C GLN A 247 10.30 2.28 -10.06
N ALA A 248 11.21 3.19 -10.41
CA ALA A 248 11.15 4.58 -9.98
C ALA A 248 9.84 5.26 -10.42
N ARG A 249 9.45 5.09 -11.69
CA ARG A 249 8.16 5.58 -12.21
C ARG A 249 6.95 5.03 -11.46
N LEU A 250 6.97 3.74 -11.12
CA LEU A 250 5.87 3.12 -10.36
C LEU A 250 5.80 3.64 -8.94
N ILE A 251 6.93 3.87 -8.28
CA ILE A 251 6.94 4.48 -6.95
C ILE A 251 6.33 5.89 -7.03
N PHE A 252 6.73 6.71 -8.01
CA PHE A 252 6.14 8.03 -8.21
C PHE A 252 4.64 7.95 -8.51
N LEU A 253 4.22 7.04 -9.39
CA LEU A 253 2.81 6.81 -9.69
C LEU A 253 2.00 6.48 -8.44
N LEU A 254 2.57 5.74 -7.48
CA LEU A 254 1.89 5.31 -6.26
C LEU A 254 1.89 6.34 -5.12
N TYR A 255 2.91 7.20 -5.07
CA TYR A 255 3.17 8.06 -3.90
C TYR A 255 3.46 9.53 -4.22
N GLY A 256 3.63 9.88 -5.49
CA GLY A 256 3.82 11.26 -5.93
C GLY A 256 2.59 12.13 -5.71
N PRO A 257 2.74 13.47 -5.81
CA PRO A 257 1.66 14.43 -5.62
C PRO A 257 0.53 14.20 -6.63
N GLU A 258 -0.71 14.43 -6.20
CA GLU A 258 -1.90 14.31 -7.05
C GLU A 258 -2.92 15.42 -6.75
N VAL A 259 -3.68 15.80 -7.77
CA VAL A 259 -4.86 16.68 -7.68
C VAL A 259 -5.98 16.03 -8.47
N ASP A 260 -7.17 15.93 -7.88
CA ASP A 260 -8.34 15.30 -8.50
C ASP A 260 -8.05 13.91 -9.10
N GLU A 261 -7.18 13.14 -8.42
CA GLU A 261 -6.69 11.80 -8.80
C GLU A 261 -5.79 11.72 -10.03
N GLU A 262 -5.33 12.87 -10.54
CA GLU A 262 -4.30 12.93 -11.55
C GLU A 262 -2.93 13.15 -10.90
N VAL A 263 -1.96 12.33 -11.29
CA VAL A 263 -0.59 12.42 -10.78
C VAL A 263 0.11 13.61 -11.43
N LEU A 264 0.65 14.50 -10.61
CA LEU A 264 1.33 15.70 -11.06
C LEU A 264 2.80 15.40 -11.38
N TRP A 265 3.04 14.81 -12.55
CA TRP A 265 4.38 14.35 -12.95
C TRP A 265 5.44 15.45 -13.06
N TYR A 266 5.02 16.67 -13.43
CA TYR A 266 5.93 17.80 -13.67
C TYR A 266 6.01 18.79 -12.50
N GLU A 267 5.16 18.62 -11.49
CA GLU A 267 5.09 19.54 -10.34
C GLU A 267 6.45 19.71 -9.65
N LEU A 268 7.22 18.62 -9.52
CA LEU A 268 8.52 18.65 -8.86
C LEU A 268 9.68 19.13 -9.76
N CYS A 269 9.40 19.37 -11.04
CA CYS A 269 10.33 19.95 -12.01
C CYS A 269 10.15 21.48 -12.10
N GLU A 270 8.95 21.98 -11.80
CA GLU A 270 8.58 23.38 -12.04
C GLU A 270 8.40 24.16 -10.73
N ASN A 271 7.89 23.52 -9.67
CA ASN A 271 7.48 24.21 -8.44
C ASN A 271 8.20 23.65 -7.21
N THR A 272 8.43 24.51 -6.21
CA THR A 272 8.97 24.11 -4.90
C THR A 272 7.94 24.32 -3.79
N PRO A 273 7.92 23.48 -2.73
CA PRO A 273 7.07 23.71 -1.59
C PRO A 273 7.39 25.02 -0.88
N PHE A 274 6.38 25.81 -0.55
CA PHE A 274 6.55 27.06 0.19
C PHE A 274 6.90 26.83 1.67
N ASN A 275 6.49 25.69 2.24
CA ASN A 275 6.69 25.38 3.66
C ASN A 275 6.82 23.88 3.95
N ALA A 276 7.14 23.56 5.21
CA ALA A 276 7.33 22.19 5.69
C ALA A 276 6.07 21.32 5.57
N GLU A 277 4.87 21.90 5.69
CA GLU A 277 3.60 21.17 5.58
C GLU A 277 3.36 20.71 4.14
N GLN A 278 3.56 21.61 3.17
CA GLN A 278 3.46 21.28 1.75
C GLN A 278 4.55 20.28 1.34
N SER A 279 5.76 20.43 1.87
CA SER A 279 6.84 19.45 1.66
C SER A 279 6.43 18.06 2.19
N ALA A 280 5.92 17.97 3.42
CA ALA A 280 5.44 16.71 3.97
C ALA A 280 4.30 16.10 3.13
N LYS A 281 3.41 16.93 2.58
CA LYS A 281 2.32 16.49 1.69
C LYS A 281 2.84 15.95 0.35
N HIS A 282 3.82 16.61 -0.26
CA HIS A 282 4.35 16.21 -1.58
C HIS A 282 5.28 15.01 -1.50
N PHE A 283 6.07 14.89 -0.44
CA PHE A 283 7.18 13.94 -0.35
C PHE A 283 7.04 12.90 0.77
N GLY A 284 6.18 13.11 1.77
CA GLY A 284 6.16 12.27 2.97
C GLY A 284 5.82 10.80 2.69
N ASP A 285 4.80 10.58 1.87
CA ASP A 285 4.35 9.24 1.47
C ASP A 285 5.40 8.52 0.61
N LEU A 286 6.08 9.28 -0.25
CA LEU A 286 7.17 8.83 -1.12
C LEU A 286 8.43 8.46 -0.32
N ALA A 287 8.85 9.34 0.59
CA ALA A 287 9.97 9.12 1.50
C ALA A 287 9.72 7.89 2.39
N ASN A 288 8.49 7.74 2.90
CA ASN A 288 8.10 6.58 3.69
C ASN A 288 8.24 5.29 2.88
N ALA A 289 7.81 5.28 1.61
CA ALA A 289 7.98 4.11 0.76
C ALA A 289 9.46 3.75 0.57
N LEU A 290 10.33 4.72 0.31
CA LEU A 290 11.77 4.51 0.16
C LEU A 290 12.44 4.00 1.46
N GLN A 291 12.03 4.52 2.61
CA GLN A 291 12.47 4.04 3.93
C GLN A 291 12.08 2.58 4.17
N ILE A 292 10.85 2.21 3.80
CA ILE A 292 10.36 0.84 3.90
C ILE A 292 11.20 -0.11 3.05
N LEU A 293 11.49 0.27 1.80
CA LEU A 293 12.33 -0.53 0.92
C LEU A 293 13.76 -0.65 1.45
N ASN A 294 14.37 0.46 1.88
CA ASN A 294 15.73 0.46 2.45
C ASN A 294 15.85 -0.38 3.73
N TRP A 295 14.80 -0.45 4.54
CA TRP A 295 14.76 -1.32 5.72
C TRP A 295 14.63 -2.80 5.34
N TYR A 296 13.98 -3.11 4.22
CA TYR A 296 13.72 -4.48 3.78
C TYR A 296 14.90 -5.10 3.01
N GLN A 297 16.02 -5.25 3.72
CA GLN A 297 17.32 -5.66 3.18
C GLN A 297 17.38 -7.08 2.59
N GLN A 298 16.35 -7.91 2.83
CA GLN A 298 16.26 -9.24 2.21
C GLN A 298 16.14 -9.13 0.68
N GLU A 299 15.44 -8.11 0.19
CA GLU A 299 15.14 -7.95 -1.25
C GLU A 299 15.77 -6.68 -1.85
N TRP A 300 16.15 -5.70 -1.01
CA TRP A 300 16.65 -4.40 -1.45
C TRP A 300 18.02 -4.09 -0.88
N SER A 301 18.99 -3.90 -1.76
CA SER A 301 20.30 -3.35 -1.40
C SER A 301 20.22 -1.83 -1.30
N SER A 302 21.23 -1.22 -0.66
CA SER A 302 21.31 0.25 -0.64
C SER A 302 21.55 0.85 -2.02
N ASP A 303 22.26 0.14 -2.89
CA ASP A 303 22.52 0.56 -4.26
C ASP A 303 21.24 0.54 -5.10
N ASP A 304 20.32 -0.40 -4.84
CA ASP A 304 18.99 -0.39 -5.46
C ASP A 304 18.22 0.88 -5.08
N ILE A 305 18.25 1.28 -3.80
CA ILE A 305 17.55 2.49 -3.33
C ILE A 305 18.16 3.76 -3.94
N VAL A 306 19.49 3.83 -4.01
CA VAL A 306 20.19 4.94 -4.67
C VAL A 306 19.84 4.99 -6.16
N SER A 307 19.79 3.85 -6.84
CA SER A 307 19.42 3.78 -8.27
C SER A 307 17.97 4.18 -8.51
N ILE A 308 17.04 3.78 -7.63
CA ILE A 308 15.65 4.24 -7.66
C ILE A 308 15.60 5.76 -7.50
N LEU A 309 16.31 6.32 -6.53
CA LEU A 309 16.34 7.75 -6.28
C LEU A 309 16.89 8.53 -7.47
N ASP A 310 18.01 8.09 -8.05
CA ASP A 310 18.59 8.67 -9.25
C ASP A 310 17.57 8.73 -10.39
N GLU A 311 16.94 7.60 -10.72
CA GLU A 311 15.93 7.52 -11.78
C GLU A 311 14.66 8.33 -11.48
N LEU A 312 14.25 8.37 -10.20
CA LEU A 312 13.08 9.10 -9.73
C LEU A 312 13.26 10.61 -9.89
N THR A 313 14.43 11.13 -9.52
CA THR A 313 14.75 12.56 -9.59
C THR A 313 15.10 13.05 -11.00
N SER A 314 15.22 12.13 -11.96
CA SER A 314 15.53 12.43 -13.36
C SER A 314 14.37 12.12 -14.32
N SER A 315 13.19 11.72 -13.82
CA SER A 315 12.02 11.39 -14.66
C SER A 315 10.73 11.97 -14.06
N PRO A 316 9.83 12.59 -14.86
CA PRO A 316 9.86 12.76 -16.32
C PRO A 316 10.99 13.67 -16.83
N GLU A 317 11.34 14.68 -16.04
CA GLU A 317 12.44 15.62 -16.25
C GLU A 317 13.24 15.73 -14.94
N GLU A 318 14.37 16.45 -14.99
CA GLU A 318 15.19 16.66 -13.80
C GLU A 318 14.41 17.49 -12.77
N TRP A 319 14.31 16.98 -11.56
CA TRP A 319 13.66 17.71 -10.48
C TRP A 319 14.50 18.89 -10.05
N LEU A 320 13.83 19.93 -9.53
CA LEU A 320 14.53 21.02 -8.88
C LEU A 320 15.36 20.51 -7.71
N ALA A 321 16.60 20.98 -7.59
CA ALA A 321 17.51 20.54 -6.53
C ALA A 321 16.93 20.77 -5.11
N GLU A 322 16.06 21.79 -4.95
CA GLU A 322 15.29 22.03 -3.73
C GLU A 322 14.32 20.89 -3.41
N ASN A 323 13.62 20.35 -4.41
CA ASN A 323 12.72 19.21 -4.27
C ASN A 323 13.46 17.91 -3.93
N VAL A 324 14.64 17.70 -4.53
CA VAL A 324 15.52 16.59 -4.17
C VAL A 324 15.95 16.70 -2.70
N ALA A 325 16.34 17.90 -2.25
CA ALA A 325 16.71 18.14 -0.85
C ALA A 325 15.54 17.88 0.11
N HIS A 326 14.32 18.35 -0.21
CA HIS A 326 13.12 18.07 0.58
C HIS A 326 12.86 16.56 0.74
N LEU A 327 12.93 15.80 -0.36
CA LEU A 327 12.75 14.35 -0.33
C LEU A 327 13.81 13.68 0.54
N LEU A 328 15.08 14.03 0.37
CA LEU A 328 16.18 13.41 1.10
C LEU A 328 16.11 13.69 2.60
N ILE A 329 15.77 14.92 3.03
CA ILE A 329 15.51 15.23 4.45
C ILE A 329 14.49 14.25 5.04
N LEU A 330 13.39 14.01 4.33
CA LEU A 330 12.33 13.13 4.80
C LEU A 330 12.71 11.65 4.73
N CYS A 331 13.59 11.25 3.81
CA CYS A 331 14.14 9.90 3.73
C CYS A 331 15.09 9.57 4.91
N GLY A 332 15.69 10.60 5.53
CA GLY A 332 16.57 10.49 6.69
C GLY A 332 18.03 10.19 6.34
N ASP A 333 18.88 10.22 7.37
CA ASP A 333 20.34 10.31 7.27
C ASP A 333 20.96 9.16 6.48
N THR A 334 20.46 7.93 6.67
CA THR A 334 21.06 6.73 6.06
C THR A 334 20.92 6.74 4.54
N ILE A 335 19.73 7.05 4.03
CA ILE A 335 19.47 7.10 2.59
C ILE A 335 20.16 8.33 1.99
N THR A 336 20.00 9.48 2.64
CA THR A 336 20.62 10.76 2.22
C THR A 336 22.13 10.64 2.06
N THR A 337 22.81 10.12 3.08
CA THR A 337 24.27 10.01 3.07
C THR A 337 24.74 9.10 1.95
N LYS A 338 24.07 7.97 1.72
CA LYS A 338 24.43 7.02 0.65
C LYS A 338 24.21 7.60 -0.75
N MET A 339 23.09 8.28 -0.95
CA MET A 339 22.79 8.96 -2.22
C MET A 339 23.86 10.00 -2.55
N LEU A 340 24.17 10.89 -1.60
CA LEU A 340 25.13 11.96 -1.81
C LEU A 340 26.58 11.46 -1.91
N ALA A 341 26.94 10.43 -1.14
CA ALA A 341 28.22 9.75 -1.27
C ALA A 341 28.37 9.08 -2.64
N SER A 342 27.31 8.45 -3.17
CA SER A 342 27.30 7.90 -4.53
C SER A 342 27.54 8.98 -5.58
N LYS A 343 26.91 10.15 -5.48
CA LYS A 343 27.18 11.29 -6.37
C LYS A 343 28.64 11.74 -6.30
N ALA A 344 29.19 11.82 -5.09
CA ALA A 344 30.58 12.23 -4.84
C ALA A 344 31.58 11.25 -5.47
N ILE A 345 31.41 9.95 -5.23
CA ILE A 345 32.29 8.89 -5.76
C ILE A 345 32.25 8.86 -7.29
N ASN A 346 31.09 9.10 -7.88
CA ASN A 346 30.92 9.14 -9.35
C ASN A 346 31.32 10.49 -9.98
N GLY A 347 31.91 11.42 -9.23
CA GLY A 347 32.40 12.70 -9.76
C GLY A 347 31.30 13.68 -10.22
N ARG A 348 30.04 13.49 -9.78
CA ARG A 348 28.90 14.37 -10.13
C ARG A 348 28.90 15.64 -9.27
N ILE A 349 30.00 16.41 -9.32
CA ILE A 349 30.26 17.53 -8.40
C ILE A 349 29.26 18.68 -8.57
N ILE A 350 28.86 19.01 -9.79
CA ILE A 350 27.92 20.12 -10.05
C ILE A 350 26.54 19.80 -9.45
N GLU A 351 26.00 18.62 -9.76
CA GLU A 351 24.72 18.14 -9.22
C GLU A 351 24.75 18.09 -7.68
N LEU A 352 25.81 17.51 -7.11
CA LEU A 352 26.02 17.44 -5.67
C LEU A 352 26.08 18.83 -5.02
N SER A 353 26.68 19.80 -5.69
CA SER A 353 26.76 21.19 -5.21
C SER A 353 25.41 21.88 -5.26
N GLY A 354 24.63 21.67 -6.32
CA GLY A 354 23.24 22.16 -6.42
C GLY A 354 22.35 21.59 -5.31
N ILE A 355 22.41 20.28 -5.07
CA ILE A 355 21.66 19.63 -3.98
C ILE A 355 22.12 20.15 -2.61
N THR A 356 23.43 20.28 -2.37
CA THR A 356 23.98 20.77 -1.09
C THR A 356 23.57 22.22 -0.80
N THR A 357 23.62 23.07 -1.82
CA THR A 357 23.16 24.47 -1.74
C THR A 357 21.68 24.49 -1.38
N SER A 358 20.87 23.71 -2.09
CA SER A 358 19.43 23.59 -1.86
C SER A 358 19.10 23.06 -0.46
N PHE A 359 19.86 22.09 0.07
CA PHE A 359 19.73 21.63 1.46
C PHE A 359 19.87 22.77 2.48
N CYS A 360 20.83 23.67 2.28
CA CYS A 360 21.00 24.83 3.16
C CYS A 360 19.75 25.71 3.13
N VAL A 361 19.22 25.97 1.93
CA VAL A 361 18.03 26.81 1.70
C VAL A 361 16.80 26.19 2.35
N VAL A 362 16.55 24.90 2.08
CA VAL A 362 15.44 24.14 2.68
C VAL A 362 15.53 24.12 4.21
N CYS A 363 16.75 24.02 4.77
CA CYS A 363 16.94 24.11 6.22
C CYS A 363 16.54 25.48 6.76
N VAL A 364 16.94 26.58 6.10
CA VAL A 364 16.54 27.93 6.53
C VAL A 364 15.03 28.13 6.38
N LYS A 365 14.45 27.81 5.21
CA LYS A 365 13.01 27.94 4.93
C LYS A 365 12.16 27.23 5.98
N ASN A 366 12.59 26.04 6.42
CA ASN A 366 11.85 25.23 7.40
C ASN A 366 12.36 25.36 8.85
N SER A 367 13.24 26.32 9.13
CA SER A 367 13.82 26.54 10.46
C SER A 367 14.55 25.31 11.05
N PHE A 368 15.14 24.48 10.20
CA PHE A 368 16.03 23.38 10.61
C PHE A 368 17.46 23.86 10.85
N SER A 369 18.19 23.14 11.71
CA SER A 369 19.59 23.45 12.02
C SER A 369 20.50 23.04 10.86
N LEU A 370 21.27 23.99 10.32
CA LEU A 370 22.31 23.72 9.32
C LEU A 370 23.43 22.80 9.83
N SER A 371 23.47 22.50 11.15
CA SER A 371 24.41 21.52 11.70
C SER A 371 24.24 20.14 11.06
N TYR A 372 23.01 19.81 10.64
CA TYR A 372 22.72 18.59 9.88
C TYR A 372 23.46 18.57 8.54
N VAL A 373 23.38 19.67 7.77
CA VAL A 373 24.03 19.81 6.46
C VAL A 373 25.56 19.70 6.58
N LEU A 374 26.15 20.19 7.67
CA LEU A 374 27.59 20.06 7.89
C LEU A 374 28.02 18.62 8.12
N VAL A 375 27.26 17.87 8.91
CA VAL A 375 27.54 16.45 9.15
C VAL A 375 27.46 15.69 7.83
N MET A 376 26.44 15.98 7.01
CA MET A 376 26.30 15.43 5.66
C MET A 376 27.51 15.77 4.76
N ILE A 377 27.97 17.03 4.75
CA ILE A 377 29.16 17.46 4.01
C ILE A 377 30.43 16.74 4.48
N GLN A 378 30.59 16.52 5.78
CA GLN A 378 31.73 15.75 6.29
C GLN A 378 31.76 14.34 5.72
N HIS A 379 30.61 13.66 5.66
CA HIS A 379 30.51 12.32 5.06
C HIS A 379 30.79 12.35 3.55
N ILE A 380 30.28 13.35 2.83
CA ILE A 380 30.55 13.55 1.40
C ILE A 380 32.05 13.71 1.14
N VAL A 381 32.71 14.61 1.88
CA VAL A 381 34.14 14.89 1.73
C VAL A 381 35.00 13.69 2.11
N GLN A 382 34.58 12.91 3.11
CA GLN A 382 35.24 11.65 3.49
C GLN A 382 35.11 10.57 2.40
N ALA A 383 34.01 10.55 1.65
CA ALA A 383 33.79 9.63 0.55
C ALA A 383 34.59 9.99 -0.71
N MET A 384 35.09 11.23 -0.83
CA MET A 384 35.95 11.66 -1.93
C MET A 384 37.41 11.32 -1.63
N ASP A 385 38.07 10.56 -2.51
CA ASP A 385 39.47 10.18 -2.32
C ASP A 385 40.47 11.32 -2.64
N ASN A 386 40.10 12.21 -3.57
CA ASN A 386 41.00 13.22 -4.12
C ASN A 386 40.79 14.60 -3.49
N SER A 387 41.87 15.22 -3.02
CA SER A 387 41.84 16.58 -2.46
C SER A 387 41.41 17.65 -3.48
N LYS A 388 41.69 17.44 -4.77
CA LYS A 388 41.24 18.34 -5.84
C LYS A 388 39.73 18.34 -5.98
N ASP A 389 39.10 17.17 -5.90
CA ASP A 389 37.65 17.02 -6.04
C ASP A 389 36.92 17.64 -4.84
N ARG A 390 37.50 17.47 -3.63
CA ARG A 390 37.02 18.14 -2.41
C ARG A 390 37.06 19.66 -2.55
N LEU A 391 38.15 20.22 -3.06
CA LEU A 391 38.28 21.66 -3.29
C LEU A 391 37.29 22.14 -4.35
N GLN A 392 37.17 21.40 -5.46
CA GLN A 392 36.24 21.71 -6.53
C GLN A 392 34.79 21.70 -6.04
N PHE A 393 34.42 20.75 -5.17
CA PHE A 393 33.10 20.70 -4.55
C PHE A 393 32.80 21.95 -3.73
N PHE A 394 33.69 22.35 -2.81
CA PHE A 394 33.47 23.56 -2.02
C PHE A 394 33.37 24.83 -2.87
N ASN A 395 34.25 24.97 -3.88
CA ASN A 395 34.17 26.09 -4.81
C ASN A 395 32.84 26.08 -5.57
N SER A 396 32.43 24.92 -6.10
CA SER A 396 31.18 24.78 -6.83
C SER A 396 29.96 25.09 -5.96
N VAL A 397 29.95 24.74 -4.67
CA VAL A 397 28.85 25.14 -3.75
C VAL A 397 28.79 26.66 -3.60
N MET A 398 29.92 27.34 -3.42
CA MET A 398 29.96 28.80 -3.31
C MET A 398 29.55 29.48 -4.61
N ASP A 399 29.97 28.94 -5.75
CA ASP A 399 29.57 29.42 -7.07
C ASP A 399 28.05 29.23 -7.27
N MET A 400 27.47 28.09 -6.87
CA MET A 400 26.02 27.87 -6.95
C MET A 400 25.22 28.88 -6.12
N PHE A 401 25.66 29.20 -4.88
CA PHE A 401 25.04 30.29 -4.11
C PHE A 401 25.12 31.63 -4.83
N LYS A 402 26.29 31.96 -5.39
CA LYS A 402 26.50 33.20 -6.12
C LYS A 402 25.57 33.32 -7.32
N GLU A 403 25.51 32.31 -8.18
CA GLU A 403 24.66 32.32 -9.38
C GLU A 403 23.18 32.45 -9.00
N LEU A 404 22.69 31.64 -8.06
CA LEU A 404 21.27 31.70 -7.65
C LEU A 404 20.88 33.05 -7.01
N ILE A 405 21.78 33.69 -6.25
CA ILE A 405 21.55 35.02 -5.69
C ILE A 405 21.50 36.09 -6.79
N LEU A 406 22.35 35.97 -7.81
CA LEU A 406 22.32 36.88 -8.96
C LEU A 406 21.05 36.68 -9.80
N ASP A 407 20.65 35.44 -10.04
CA ASP A 407 19.42 35.11 -10.76
C ASP A 407 18.19 35.70 -10.05
N LEU A 408 18.10 35.55 -8.73
CA LEU A 408 17.03 36.17 -7.95
C LEU A 408 17.10 37.71 -7.95
N HIS A 409 18.29 38.29 -8.05
CA HIS A 409 18.40 39.74 -8.13
C HIS A 409 17.98 40.30 -9.50
N GLU A 410 18.32 39.59 -10.58
CA GLU A 410 18.10 40.03 -11.96
C GLU A 410 16.70 39.72 -12.48
N PHE A 411 16.06 38.63 -12.02
CA PHE A 411 14.82 38.09 -12.60
C PHE A 411 13.61 38.08 -11.67
N VAL A 412 13.70 38.58 -10.43
CA VAL A 412 12.51 38.67 -9.56
C VAL A 412 11.58 39.79 -10.03
N ASP A 413 10.41 39.40 -10.55
CA ASP A 413 9.31 40.32 -10.79
C ASP A 413 8.75 40.79 -9.43
N PRO A 414 8.66 42.12 -9.15
CA PRO A 414 8.06 42.62 -7.92
C PRO A 414 6.60 42.17 -7.71
N GLU A 415 5.90 41.65 -8.72
CA GLU A 415 4.54 41.11 -8.58
C GLU A 415 4.47 39.63 -8.15
N ASP A 416 5.58 38.87 -8.17
CA ASP A 416 5.56 37.41 -8.01
C ASP A 416 5.58 36.89 -6.55
N GLY A 417 5.56 37.77 -5.54
CA GLY A 417 5.45 37.35 -4.13
C GLY A 417 6.65 36.58 -3.56
N HIS A 418 7.75 36.45 -4.32
CA HIS A 418 9.03 35.84 -3.94
C HIS A 418 9.95 36.76 -3.11
N GLU A 419 9.40 37.76 -2.41
CA GLU A 419 10.18 38.77 -1.67
C GLU A 419 11.14 38.17 -0.63
N ASN A 420 10.83 36.97 -0.11
CA ASN A 420 11.63 36.28 0.89
C ASN A 420 12.67 35.30 0.33
N ASP A 421 12.66 34.96 -0.96
CA ASP A 421 13.59 33.96 -1.49
C ASP A 421 15.03 34.47 -1.47
N MET A 422 15.24 35.74 -1.81
CA MET A 422 16.54 36.40 -1.65
C MET A 422 17.00 36.39 -0.17
N TYR A 423 16.08 36.64 0.76
CA TYR A 423 16.37 36.55 2.20
C TYR A 423 16.81 35.14 2.61
N TYR A 424 16.10 34.09 2.16
CA TYR A 424 16.45 32.71 2.46
C TYR A 424 17.81 32.31 1.87
N MET A 425 18.11 32.70 0.63
CA MET A 425 19.38 32.41 -0.02
C MET A 425 20.57 33.07 0.70
N VAL A 426 20.47 34.37 0.98
CA VAL A 426 21.52 35.12 1.67
C VAL A 426 21.72 34.60 3.09
N THR A 427 20.63 34.27 3.78
CA THR A 427 20.70 33.67 5.13
C THR A 427 21.34 32.29 5.10
N ALA A 428 20.98 31.45 4.14
CA ALA A 428 21.56 30.12 3.96
C ALA A 428 23.07 30.19 3.69
N LEU A 429 23.51 31.07 2.77
CA LEU A 429 24.92 31.31 2.49
C LEU A 429 25.68 31.80 3.74
N SER A 430 25.10 32.75 4.47
CA SER A 430 25.72 33.33 5.67
C SER A 430 25.90 32.30 6.78
N GLU A 431 24.84 31.55 7.12
CA GLU A 431 24.91 30.51 8.14
C GLU A 431 25.79 29.34 7.71
N PHE A 432 25.76 28.94 6.44
CA PHE A 432 26.65 27.93 5.88
C PHE A 432 28.12 28.34 6.04
N THR A 433 28.48 29.55 5.61
CA THR A 433 29.85 30.07 5.67
C THR A 433 30.34 30.20 7.12
N LYS A 434 29.50 30.75 8.00
CA LYS A 434 29.78 30.86 9.44
C LYS A 434 30.09 29.50 10.06
N LYS A 435 29.32 28.48 9.71
CA LYS A 435 29.51 27.11 10.18
C LYS A 435 30.77 26.46 9.62
N LEU A 436 31.09 26.67 8.34
CA LEU A 436 32.35 26.21 7.75
C LEU A 436 33.56 26.84 8.45
N ILE A 437 33.53 28.14 8.75
CA ILE A 437 34.57 28.84 9.50
C ILE A 437 34.72 28.23 10.89
N GLN A 438 33.61 28.02 11.62
CA GLN A 438 33.64 27.37 12.93
C GLN A 438 34.29 25.97 12.89
N MET A 439 34.04 25.21 11.83
CA MET A 439 34.67 23.90 11.63
C MET A 439 36.17 24.02 11.30
N ALA A 440 36.54 24.89 10.38
CA ALA A 440 37.93 25.09 9.96
C ALA A 440 38.83 25.56 11.13
N PHE A 441 38.27 26.40 12.01
CA PHE A 441 38.97 26.96 13.16
C PHE A 441 38.59 26.28 14.49
N LYS A 442 37.98 25.09 14.47
CA LYS A 442 37.50 24.40 15.69
C LYS A 442 38.60 24.23 16.74
N ALA A 443 39.83 23.93 16.31
CA ALA A 443 40.99 23.78 17.20
C ALA A 443 41.45 25.12 17.83
N THR A 444 41.17 26.24 17.17
CA THR A 444 41.53 27.59 17.64
C THR A 444 40.42 28.23 18.48
N LEU A 445 39.17 27.82 18.24
CA LEU A 445 37.96 28.35 18.90
C LEU A 445 37.53 27.55 20.14
N SER A 446 38.10 26.36 20.36
CA SER A 446 37.87 25.57 21.58
C SER A 446 38.80 26.05 22.69
N VAL A 447 38.33 27.06 23.44
CA VAL A 447 38.89 27.46 24.74
C VAL A 447 38.29 26.60 25.84
#